data_AF-A0A378LCI7-F1
#
_entry.id   AF-A0A378LCI7-F1
#
_cell.length_a   1.000
_cell.length_b   1.000
_cell.length_c   1.000
_cell.angle_alpha   90.00
_cell.angle_beta   90.00
_cell.angle_gamma   90.00
#
_symmetry.space_group_name_H-M   'P 1'
#
loop_
_entity.id
_entity.type
_entity.pdbx_description
1 polymer ?
#
loop_
_entity_poly.entity_id
_entity_poly.type
_entity_poly.pdbx_seq_one_letter_code
_entity_poly.pdbx_strand_id
1 'polypeptide(L)'
;MVMPMPPKELLHELIPSNGFFPNNPRFPLLIYKQTFVMTNQSTQAIQELLQRNHWGQSWVDSIYNFHHYHSTTHEVLVMIEGAGTVQFGGDEGKVYEVSQGDVVIIPAGVAHKSPNLSRDFKCIGAYPRDVDFDMNYGKAEEHPRVDEQIKRAGLPKSDPVFGAHGLLFNYWK
;
A
#
# COMPACT_ATOMS: atom_id res chain seq x y z
N MET A 1 -1.39 19.98 13.13
CA MET A 1 -0.52 18.80 12.94
C MET A 1 -1.43 17.59 12.80
N VAL A 2 -1.28 16.77 11.74
CA VAL A 2 -2.01 15.49 11.63
C VAL A 2 -1.60 14.59 12.78
N MET A 3 -2.59 14.03 13.46
CA MET A 3 -2.40 13.09 14.56
C MET A 3 -3.07 11.77 14.17
N PRO A 4 -2.31 10.79 13.63
CA PRO A 4 -2.84 9.45 13.46
C PRO A 4 -3.13 8.82 14.82
N MET A 5 -4.19 8.02 14.89
CA MET A 5 -4.52 7.20 16.05
C MET A 5 -3.98 5.79 15.84
N PRO A 6 -3.66 5.04 16.90
CA PRO A 6 -3.43 3.60 16.78
C PRO A 6 -4.61 2.95 16.04
N PRO A 7 -4.36 2.01 15.11
CA PRO A 7 -5.44 1.37 14.38
C PRO A 7 -6.37 0.64 15.33
N LYS A 8 -7.68 0.70 15.07
CA LYS A 8 -8.67 -0.09 15.81
C LYS A 8 -8.47 -1.58 15.60
N GLU A 9 -7.99 -1.93 14.41
CA GLU A 9 -7.68 -3.28 13.97
C GLU A 9 -6.52 -3.21 12.99
N LEU A 10 -5.58 -4.15 13.12
CA LEU A 10 -4.46 -4.30 12.21
C LEU A 10 -4.55 -5.68 11.55
N LEU A 11 -4.88 -5.69 10.27
CA LEU A 11 -4.87 -6.92 9.46
C LEU A 11 -3.49 -7.09 8.83
N HIS A 12 -3.02 -8.33 8.79
CA HIS A 12 -1.77 -8.67 8.12
C HIS A 12 -1.89 -10.02 7.43
N GLU A 13 -1.33 -10.14 6.23
CA GLU A 13 -1.35 -11.39 5.48
C GLU A 13 -0.12 -11.50 4.57
N LEU A 14 0.56 -12.65 4.64
CA LEU A 14 1.60 -12.98 3.68
C LEU A 14 0.93 -13.54 2.43
N ILE A 15 1.08 -12.85 1.30
CA ILE A 15 0.39 -13.18 0.06
C ILE A 15 1.29 -14.07 -0.79
N PRO A 16 0.90 -15.34 -1.08
CA PRO A 16 1.69 -16.24 -1.90
C PRO A 16 1.66 -15.81 -3.37
N SER A 17 2.66 -16.23 -4.16
CA SER A 17 2.65 -16.03 -5.61
C SER A 17 1.42 -16.66 -6.27
N ASN A 18 0.90 -16.02 -7.32
CA ASN A 18 -0.26 -16.50 -8.09
C ASN A 18 -0.01 -16.32 -9.59
N GLY A 19 0.20 -17.41 -10.33
CA GLY A 19 0.59 -17.33 -11.74
C GLY A 19 1.87 -16.51 -11.92
N PHE A 20 1.80 -15.45 -12.72
CA PHE A 20 2.91 -14.49 -12.91
C PHE A 20 2.83 -13.27 -11.99
N PHE A 21 1.94 -13.25 -11.00
CA PHE A 21 2.01 -12.27 -9.92
C PHE A 21 2.97 -12.79 -8.85
N PRO A 22 4.16 -12.17 -8.68
CA PRO A 22 5.17 -12.71 -7.77
C PRO A 22 4.73 -12.59 -6.31
N ASN A 23 3.99 -11.52 -6.00
CA ASN A 23 3.67 -11.10 -4.63
C ASN A 23 4.94 -10.95 -3.78
N ASN A 24 4.83 -10.99 -2.46
CA ASN A 24 5.99 -10.82 -1.58
C ASN A 24 6.09 -11.98 -0.58
N PRO A 25 7.13 -12.83 -0.67
CA PRO A 25 7.26 -14.00 0.20
C PRO A 25 7.81 -13.65 1.59
N ARG A 26 8.21 -12.40 1.85
CA ARG A 26 8.85 -11.97 3.09
C ARG A 26 8.00 -11.00 3.89
N PHE A 27 7.42 -10.01 3.24
CA PHE A 27 6.71 -8.92 3.89
C PHE A 27 5.20 -9.10 3.71
N PRO A 28 4.43 -9.19 4.81
CA PRO A 28 2.98 -9.27 4.70
C PRO A 28 2.36 -7.93 4.27
N LEU A 29 1.26 -7.99 3.51
CA LEU A 29 0.33 -6.88 3.36
C LEU A 29 -0.13 -6.44 4.75
N LEU A 30 -0.19 -5.12 5.01
CA LEU A 30 -0.72 -4.57 6.26
C LEU A 30 -1.89 -3.64 5.97
N ILE A 31 -2.95 -3.73 6.78
CA ILE A 31 -4.10 -2.80 6.73
C ILE A 31 -4.36 -2.26 8.13
N TYR A 32 -4.18 -0.95 8.29
CA TYR A 32 -4.43 -0.23 9.54
C TYR A 32 -5.82 0.40 9.47
N LYS A 33 -6.78 -0.18 10.18
CA LYS A 33 -8.17 0.28 10.13
C LYS A 33 -8.35 1.54 10.97
N GLN A 34 -8.93 2.57 10.35
CA GLN A 34 -9.38 3.80 11.01
C GLN A 34 -8.27 4.56 11.76
N THR A 35 -7.10 4.66 11.13
CA THR A 35 -5.92 5.34 11.67
C THR A 35 -6.03 6.86 11.57
N PHE A 36 -6.71 7.36 10.52
CA PHE A 36 -6.92 8.79 10.29
C PHE A 36 -8.38 9.18 10.47
N VAL A 37 -8.61 10.33 11.10
CA VAL A 37 -9.94 10.93 11.28
C VAL A 37 -10.05 12.13 10.35
N MET A 38 -10.70 11.94 9.20
CA MET A 38 -10.69 12.92 8.11
C MET A 38 -11.43 14.23 8.41
N THR A 39 -12.35 14.26 9.37
CA THR A 39 -13.04 15.51 9.77
C THR A 39 -12.08 16.57 10.29
N ASN A 40 -10.89 16.19 10.75
CA ASN A 40 -9.90 17.07 11.36
C ASN A 40 -8.58 17.14 10.57
N GLN A 41 -8.49 16.49 9.41
CA GLN A 41 -7.22 16.28 8.71
C GLN A 41 -7.39 16.58 7.21
N SER A 42 -6.61 17.52 6.69
CA SER A 42 -6.59 17.79 5.26
C SER A 42 -5.69 16.80 4.53
N THR A 43 -6.01 16.52 3.26
CA THR A 43 -5.20 15.69 2.36
C THR A 43 -3.73 16.14 2.33
N GLN A 44 -3.49 17.45 2.21
CA GLN A 44 -2.15 18.02 2.22
C GLN A 44 -1.38 17.68 3.51
N ALA A 45 -2.04 17.79 4.66
CA ALA A 45 -1.39 17.54 5.93
C ALA A 45 -1.03 16.04 6.12
N ILE A 46 -1.80 15.13 5.51
CA ILE A 46 -1.47 13.69 5.45
C ILE A 46 -0.28 13.45 4.51
N GLN A 47 -0.25 14.07 3.33
CA GLN A 47 0.90 14.00 2.42
C GLN A 47 2.19 14.53 3.08
N GLU A 48 2.11 15.62 3.83
CA GLU A 48 3.23 16.16 4.62
C GLU A 48 3.69 15.19 5.73
N LEU A 49 2.76 14.46 6.37
CA LEU A 49 3.10 13.40 7.32
C LEU A 49 3.86 12.27 6.64
N LEU A 50 3.33 11.74 5.54
CA LEU A 50 3.99 10.69 4.74
C LEU A 50 5.40 11.14 4.33
N GLN A 51 5.54 12.37 3.81
CA GLN A 51 6.81 12.92 3.36
C GLN A 51 7.84 13.02 4.49
N ARG A 52 7.42 13.47 5.69
CA ARG A 52 8.28 13.49 6.89
C ARG A 52 8.72 12.09 7.31
N ASN A 53 7.84 11.10 7.11
CA ASN A 53 8.14 9.69 7.32
C ASN A 53 8.85 9.04 6.11
N HIS A 54 9.43 9.82 5.21
CA HIS A 54 10.18 9.35 4.04
C HIS A 54 9.35 8.61 2.96
N TRP A 55 8.03 8.74 2.98
CA TRP A 55 7.11 8.30 1.92
C TRP A 55 6.68 9.51 1.09
N GLY A 56 7.22 9.63 -0.12
CA GLY A 56 7.02 10.79 -0.99
C GLY A 56 6.41 10.40 -2.34
N GLN A 57 6.62 11.28 -3.32
CA GLN A 57 6.06 11.13 -4.68
C GLN A 57 4.54 10.89 -4.67
N SER A 58 3.86 11.51 -3.70
CA SER A 58 2.47 11.18 -3.43
C SER A 58 1.53 11.75 -4.46
N TRP A 59 0.46 11.03 -4.76
CA TRP A 59 -0.63 11.42 -5.65
C TRP A 59 -1.97 11.29 -4.93
N VAL A 60 -3.04 11.85 -5.51
CA VAL A 60 -4.40 11.74 -4.99
C VAL A 60 -5.33 11.32 -6.12
N ASP A 61 -5.83 10.09 -6.06
CA ASP A 61 -6.71 9.52 -7.08
C ASP A 61 -7.42 8.25 -6.54
N SER A 62 -8.08 7.51 -7.42
CA SER A 62 -8.67 6.20 -7.17
C SER A 62 -7.67 5.06 -7.38
N ILE A 63 -8.11 3.82 -7.15
CA ILE A 63 -7.33 2.59 -7.39
C ILE A 63 -7.78 1.97 -8.72
N TYR A 64 -6.84 1.51 -9.54
CA TYR A 64 -7.15 0.86 -10.81
C TYR A 64 -8.03 -0.39 -10.64
N ASN A 65 -8.88 -0.64 -11.63
CA ASN A 65 -9.77 -1.81 -11.70
C ASN A 65 -9.13 -3.04 -12.37
N PHE A 66 -7.84 -2.96 -12.73
CA PHE A 66 -7.03 -4.06 -13.25
C PHE A 66 -5.86 -4.33 -12.31
N HIS A 67 -5.40 -5.59 -12.27
CA HIS A 67 -4.26 -5.95 -11.44
C HIS A 67 -2.98 -5.29 -11.96
N HIS A 68 -2.26 -4.66 -11.04
CA HIS A 68 -0.91 -4.17 -11.24
C HIS A 68 -0.10 -4.34 -9.96
N TYR A 69 1.22 -4.24 -10.08
CA TYR A 69 2.14 -4.21 -8.94
C TYR A 69 3.40 -3.41 -9.26
N HIS A 70 4.04 -2.95 -8.19
CA HIS A 70 5.36 -2.32 -8.21
C HIS A 70 6.40 -3.34 -7.75
N SER A 71 7.38 -3.62 -8.58
CA SER A 71 8.46 -4.56 -8.25
C SER A 71 9.67 -3.87 -7.63
N THR A 72 9.85 -2.58 -7.88
CA THR A 72 10.97 -1.78 -7.37
C THR A 72 10.74 -1.20 -5.98
N THR A 73 9.49 -1.05 -5.54
CA THR A 73 9.15 -0.27 -4.35
C THR A 73 7.90 -0.77 -3.62
N HIS A 74 7.79 -0.39 -2.35
CA HIS A 74 6.55 -0.53 -1.57
C HIS A 74 5.61 0.63 -1.85
N GLU A 75 4.33 0.43 -1.57
CA GLU A 75 3.33 1.47 -1.70
C GLU A 75 2.50 1.60 -0.43
N VAL A 76 2.11 2.83 -0.11
CA VAL A 76 1.08 3.09 0.91
C VAL A 76 -0.10 3.77 0.25
N LEU A 77 -1.31 3.27 0.54
CA LEU A 77 -2.56 3.90 0.18
C LEU A 77 -3.25 4.38 1.45
N VAL A 78 -3.58 5.67 1.53
CA VAL A 78 -4.38 6.25 2.61
C VAL A 78 -5.75 6.60 2.07
N MET A 79 -6.81 5.95 2.56
CA MET A 79 -8.17 6.18 2.08
C MET A 79 -8.70 7.47 2.68
N ILE A 80 -8.98 8.48 1.84
CA ILE A 80 -9.37 9.82 2.31
C ILE A 80 -10.83 10.15 2.06
N GLU A 81 -11.51 9.42 1.17
CA GLU A 81 -12.92 9.63 0.84
C GLU A 81 -13.53 8.30 0.38
N GLY A 82 -14.83 8.09 0.66
CA GLY A 82 -15.55 6.90 0.22
C GLY A 82 -15.16 5.58 0.91
N ALA A 83 -15.61 4.48 0.31
CA ALA A 83 -15.34 3.12 0.73
C ALA A 83 -15.44 2.15 -0.45
N GLY A 84 -14.99 0.92 -0.25
CA GLY A 84 -15.07 -0.13 -1.26
C GLY A 84 -14.19 -1.31 -0.91
N THR A 85 -13.73 -2.01 -1.92
CA THR A 85 -12.89 -3.19 -1.77
C THR A 85 -11.61 -3.12 -2.58
N VAL A 86 -10.55 -3.76 -2.09
CA VAL A 86 -9.30 -3.96 -2.84
C VAL A 86 -8.96 -5.43 -2.79
N GLN A 87 -8.70 -6.01 -3.96
CA GLN A 87 -8.25 -7.39 -4.12
C GLN A 87 -6.73 -7.43 -4.20
N PHE A 88 -6.09 -8.26 -3.40
CA PHE A 88 -4.63 -8.42 -3.37
C PHE A 88 -4.21 -9.85 -3.69
N GLY A 89 -3.15 -10.00 -4.49
CA GLY A 89 -2.54 -11.29 -4.81
C GLY A 89 -2.91 -11.87 -6.18
N GLY A 90 -3.46 -11.08 -7.10
CA GLY A 90 -3.92 -11.53 -8.41
C GLY A 90 -5.38 -12.02 -8.40
N ASP A 91 -5.81 -12.72 -9.45
CA ASP A 91 -7.23 -13.02 -9.68
C ASP A 91 -7.86 -13.96 -8.63
N GLU A 92 -7.07 -14.84 -8.02
CA GLU A 92 -7.49 -15.69 -6.89
C GLU A 92 -7.17 -15.04 -5.53
N GLY A 93 -6.72 -13.78 -5.56
CA GLY A 93 -6.33 -13.02 -4.40
C GLY A 93 -7.51 -12.65 -3.49
N LYS A 94 -7.21 -12.38 -2.22
CA LYS A 94 -8.23 -12.04 -1.22
C LYS A 94 -8.70 -10.60 -1.38
N VAL A 95 -10.00 -10.39 -1.15
CA VAL A 95 -10.65 -9.08 -1.18
C VAL A 95 -10.79 -8.54 0.23
N TYR A 96 -10.40 -7.28 0.43
CA TYR A 96 -10.49 -6.58 1.70
C TYR A 96 -11.37 -5.33 1.57
N GLU A 97 -12.24 -5.12 2.54
CA GLU A 97 -13.00 -3.88 2.70
C GLU A 97 -12.08 -2.75 3.17
N VAL A 98 -12.15 -1.63 2.49
CA VAL A 98 -11.42 -0.39 2.80
C VAL A 98 -12.40 0.78 2.87
N SER A 99 -12.18 1.67 3.82
CA SER A 99 -12.99 2.87 3.98
C SER A 99 -12.14 4.06 4.40
N GLN A 100 -12.67 5.26 4.21
CA GLN A 100 -12.07 6.50 4.71
C GLN A 100 -11.44 6.33 6.09
N GLY A 101 -10.18 6.75 6.24
CA GLY A 101 -9.40 6.62 7.48
C GLY A 101 -8.48 5.40 7.54
N ASP A 102 -8.66 4.42 6.64
CA ASP A 102 -7.80 3.25 6.57
C ASP A 102 -6.48 3.53 5.86
N VAL A 103 -5.43 2.79 6.23
CA VAL A 103 -4.13 2.80 5.57
C VAL A 103 -3.78 1.39 5.13
N VAL A 104 -3.42 1.21 3.87
CA VAL A 104 -2.94 -0.05 3.32
C VAL A 104 -1.46 0.11 2.99
N ILE A 105 -0.62 -0.79 3.49
CA ILE A 105 0.81 -0.82 3.19
C ILE A 105 1.07 -2.08 2.37
N ILE A 106 1.44 -1.89 1.11
CA ILE A 106 1.54 -2.89 0.07
C ILE A 106 3.02 -3.20 -0.17
N PRO A 107 3.48 -4.43 0.15
CA PRO A 107 4.82 -4.89 -0.18
C PRO A 107 5.09 -4.86 -1.68
N ALA A 108 6.37 -4.71 -2.04
CA ALA A 108 6.79 -4.78 -3.44
C ALA A 108 6.43 -6.15 -3.99
N GLY A 109 5.89 -6.21 -5.20
CA GLY A 109 5.43 -7.43 -5.85
C GLY A 109 3.96 -7.76 -5.63
N VAL A 110 3.31 -7.22 -4.59
CA VAL A 110 1.91 -7.54 -4.28
C VAL A 110 0.98 -6.92 -5.31
N ALA A 111 0.38 -7.78 -6.12
CA ALA A 111 -0.60 -7.38 -7.13
C ALA A 111 -1.88 -6.92 -6.48
N HIS A 112 -2.44 -5.80 -6.96
CA HIS A 112 -3.70 -5.29 -6.43
C HIS A 112 -4.56 -4.61 -7.50
N LYS A 113 -5.87 -4.64 -7.26
CA LYS A 113 -6.89 -3.91 -8.03
C LYS A 113 -8.08 -3.62 -7.13
N SER A 114 -8.92 -2.67 -7.51
CA SER A 114 -10.22 -2.50 -6.88
C SER A 114 -11.36 -2.98 -7.78
N PRO A 115 -12.15 -4.00 -7.37
CA PRO A 115 -13.31 -4.44 -8.12
C PRO A 115 -14.57 -3.59 -7.84
N ASN A 116 -14.62 -2.87 -6.71
CA ASN A 116 -15.78 -2.06 -6.33
C ASN A 116 -15.37 -0.89 -5.43
N LEU A 117 -15.62 0.33 -5.89
CA LEU A 117 -15.41 1.56 -5.13
C LEU A 117 -16.67 2.42 -5.19
N SER A 118 -16.95 3.14 -4.10
CA SER A 118 -17.96 4.18 -4.10
C SER A 118 -17.58 5.30 -5.08
N ARG A 119 -18.58 6.02 -5.60
CA ARG A 119 -18.40 7.07 -6.61
C ARG A 119 -17.48 8.20 -6.16
N ASP A 120 -17.47 8.48 -4.87
CA ASP A 120 -16.68 9.52 -4.20
C ASP A 120 -15.30 9.03 -3.74
N PHE A 121 -14.95 7.77 -3.99
CA PHE A 121 -13.71 7.19 -3.46
C PHE A 121 -12.47 7.95 -3.93
N LYS A 122 -11.59 8.26 -2.97
CA LYS A 122 -10.24 8.77 -3.20
C LYS A 122 -9.28 8.24 -2.17
N CYS A 123 -8.04 8.06 -2.59
CA CYS A 123 -6.92 7.73 -1.72
C CYS A 123 -5.71 8.61 -2.05
N ILE A 124 -4.78 8.69 -1.10
CA ILE A 124 -3.42 9.15 -1.34
C ILE A 124 -2.57 7.91 -1.59
N GLY A 125 -1.87 7.82 -2.71
CA GLY A 125 -0.77 6.88 -2.87
C GLY A 125 0.57 7.55 -2.61
N ALA A 126 1.53 6.82 -2.05
CA ALA A 126 2.90 7.30 -1.85
C ALA A 126 3.89 6.12 -1.77
N TYR A 127 5.17 6.43 -1.99
CA TYR A 127 6.25 5.45 -2.10
C TYR A 127 7.45 5.85 -1.22
N PRO A 128 8.24 4.90 -0.69
CA PRO A 128 9.53 5.23 -0.10
C PRO A 128 10.39 6.03 -1.08
N ARG A 129 10.98 7.15 -0.63
CA ARG A 129 11.66 8.15 -1.50
C ARG A 129 12.90 7.67 -2.26
N ASP A 130 13.35 6.44 -2.06
CA ASP A 130 14.67 6.00 -2.51
C ASP A 130 14.68 5.40 -3.93
N VAL A 131 13.50 5.24 -4.55
CA VAL A 131 13.33 4.56 -5.84
C VAL A 131 12.10 5.08 -6.62
N ASP A 132 12.17 5.04 -7.95
CA ASP A 132 11.01 5.24 -8.82
C ASP A 132 10.16 3.95 -8.88
N PHE A 133 8.84 4.11 -8.98
CA PHE A 133 7.92 2.99 -9.11
C PHE A 133 7.80 2.53 -10.57
N ASP A 134 7.75 1.22 -10.80
CA ASP A 134 7.45 0.61 -12.10
C ASP A 134 6.03 0.05 -12.13
N MET A 135 5.43 -0.11 -13.31
CA MET A 135 4.11 -0.72 -13.46
C MET A 135 4.26 -2.08 -14.13
N ASN A 136 3.86 -3.13 -13.43
CA ASN A 136 3.86 -4.51 -13.93
C ASN A 136 2.45 -5.10 -13.81
N TYR A 137 2.15 -6.08 -14.65
CA TYR A 137 0.79 -6.54 -14.93
C TYR A 137 0.62 -8.06 -14.83
N GLY A 138 1.65 -8.79 -14.38
CA GLY A 138 1.60 -10.24 -14.17
C GLY A 138 1.84 -10.97 -15.48
N LYS A 139 2.89 -10.61 -16.19
CA LYS A 139 3.25 -11.20 -17.49
C LYS A 139 4.55 -11.99 -17.39
N ALA A 140 4.64 -13.08 -18.13
CA ALA A 140 5.81 -13.96 -18.11
C ALA A 140 7.12 -13.22 -18.45
N GLU A 141 7.07 -12.30 -19.41
CA GLU A 141 8.20 -11.49 -19.86
C GLU A 141 8.74 -10.49 -18.84
N GLU A 142 8.01 -10.24 -17.73
CA GLU A 142 8.49 -9.41 -16.62
C GLU A 142 9.57 -10.15 -15.79
N HIS A 143 9.57 -11.48 -15.86
CA HIS A 143 10.50 -12.35 -15.13
C HIS A 143 11.80 -12.61 -15.93
N PRO A 144 12.94 -12.80 -15.24
CA PRO A 144 13.13 -12.82 -13.78
C PRO A 144 13.40 -11.43 -13.17
N ARG A 145 13.38 -10.35 -13.98
CA ARG A 145 13.74 -8.99 -13.53
C ARG A 145 12.96 -8.58 -12.28
N VAL A 146 11.64 -8.76 -12.29
CA VAL A 146 10.78 -8.37 -11.17
C VAL A 146 11.10 -9.15 -9.89
N ASP A 147 11.46 -10.43 -9.99
CA ASP A 147 11.82 -11.25 -8.83
C ASP A 147 13.08 -10.73 -8.14
N GLU A 148 14.06 -10.27 -8.92
CA GLU A 148 15.28 -9.65 -8.40
C GLU A 148 15.02 -8.28 -7.78
N GLN A 149 14.14 -7.48 -8.38
CA GLN A 149 13.79 -6.15 -7.88
C GLN A 149 13.01 -6.24 -6.55
N ILE A 150 12.04 -7.14 -6.44
CA ILE A 150 11.28 -7.37 -5.21
C ILE A 150 12.20 -7.78 -4.07
N LYS A 151 13.20 -8.63 -4.34
CA LYS A 151 14.22 -9.01 -3.34
C LYS A 151 15.08 -7.83 -2.90
N ARG A 152 15.33 -6.86 -3.77
CA ARG A 152 16.17 -5.67 -3.49
C ARG A 152 15.42 -4.54 -2.79
N ALA A 153 14.09 -4.47 -2.88
CA ALA A 153 13.28 -3.41 -2.27
C ALA A 153 13.54 -3.24 -0.76
N GLY A 154 13.83 -4.33 -0.04
CA GLY A 154 14.31 -4.28 1.34
C GLY A 154 13.29 -3.72 2.33
N LEU A 155 13.75 -3.22 3.49
CA LEU A 155 12.88 -2.52 4.45
C LEU A 155 12.86 -1.01 4.14
N PRO A 156 11.71 -0.34 4.25
CA PRO A 156 11.67 1.13 4.19
C PRO A 156 12.34 1.73 5.44
N LYS A 157 12.80 2.98 5.33
CA LYS A 157 13.43 3.72 6.45
C LYS A 157 12.50 3.93 7.65
N SER A 158 11.19 3.96 7.41
CA SER A 158 10.18 4.22 8.43
C SER A 158 8.82 3.69 8.02
N ASP A 159 7.96 3.47 9.00
CA ASP A 159 6.52 3.30 8.81
C ASP A 159 5.91 4.60 8.24
N PRO A 160 4.99 4.51 7.25
CA PRO A 160 4.42 5.70 6.61
C PRO A 160 3.63 6.59 7.57
N VAL A 161 3.06 6.03 8.63
CA VAL A 161 2.21 6.73 9.60
C VAL A 161 2.98 7.06 10.87
N PHE A 162 3.65 6.07 11.45
CA PHE A 162 4.20 6.13 12.81
C PHE A 162 5.73 6.32 12.85
N GLY A 163 6.39 6.47 11.69
CA GLY A 163 7.80 6.83 11.61
C GLY A 163 8.76 5.67 11.94
N ALA A 164 9.93 6.00 12.48
CA ALA A 164 11.07 5.07 12.63
C ALA A 164 10.81 3.86 13.56
N HIS A 165 9.82 3.95 14.44
CA HIS A 165 9.44 2.88 15.37
C HIS A 165 7.98 2.44 15.20
N GLY A 166 7.45 2.62 13.99
CA GLY A 166 6.05 2.31 13.69
C GLY A 166 5.71 0.84 13.67
N LEU A 167 4.41 0.56 13.57
CA LEU A 167 3.84 -0.78 13.65
C LEU A 167 4.33 -1.71 12.54
N LEU A 168 4.71 -1.15 11.37
CA LEU A 168 5.26 -1.90 10.24
C LEU A 168 6.39 -2.85 10.66
N PHE A 169 7.31 -2.39 11.52
CA PHE A 169 8.49 -3.17 11.91
C PHE A 169 8.22 -4.31 12.89
N ASN A 170 7.00 -4.40 13.43
CA ASN A 170 6.58 -5.59 14.17
C ASN A 170 6.36 -6.79 13.23
N TYR A 171 6.05 -6.51 11.96
CA TYR A 171 5.66 -7.51 10.96
C TYR A 171 6.71 -7.70 9.86
N TRP A 172 7.38 -6.61 9.44
CA TRP A 172 8.38 -6.66 8.39
C TRP A 172 9.78 -6.82 9.02
N LYS A 173 10.39 -7.99 8.83
CA LYS A 173 11.71 -8.36 9.38
C LYS A 173 12.65 -8.87 8.31
#